data_AF-T2ST20-F1
#
_entry.id   AF-T2ST20-F1
#
_cell.length_a   1.000
_cell.length_b   1.000
_cell.length_c   1.000
_cell.angle_alpha   90.00
_cell.angle_beta   90.00
_cell.angle_gamma   90.00
#
_symmetry.space_group_name_H-M   'P 1'
#
loop_
_entity.id
_entity.type
_entity.pdbx_description
1 polymer ?
#
loop_
_entity_poly.entity_id
_entity_poly.type
_entity_poly.pdbx_seq_one_letter_code
_entity_poly.pdbx_strand_id
1 'polypeptide(L)'
;LLSDPTYGGVSASFAFLGDLIIAEPGAMIGFAGPRVIKQTIGADLPEGFQTAEFLLEHGLIDMIVHRKDLKKTLSDLIAMMTHKTSKIF
;
A
#
# COMPACT_ATOMS: atom_id res chain seq x y z
N LEU A 1 1.37 -3.32 -5.35
CA LEU A 1 2.26 -3.57 -4.19
C LEU A 1 3.03 -2.29 -3.91
N LEU A 2 2.73 -1.66 -2.79
CA LEU A 2 3.39 -0.46 -2.29
C LEU A 2 4.37 -0.87 -1.18
N SER A 3 5.64 -0.55 -1.36
CA SER A 3 6.69 -0.81 -0.37
C SER A 3 7.22 0.49 0.21
N ASP A 4 7.94 0.40 1.31
CA ASP A 4 8.50 1.56 1.97
C ASP A 4 9.74 2.11 1.23
N PRO A 5 9.81 3.41 0.90
CA PRO A 5 8.71 4.38 0.85
C PRO A 5 8.10 4.50 -0.57
N THR A 6 6.81 4.86 -0.66
CA THR A 6 6.15 5.19 -1.94
C THR A 6 5.56 6.59 -1.90
N TYR A 7 6.29 7.59 -2.44
CA TYR A 7 5.86 8.99 -2.43
C TYR A 7 5.78 9.66 -3.81
N GLY A 8 5.23 10.88 -3.83
CA GLY A 8 5.33 11.80 -4.95
C GLY A 8 4.58 11.33 -6.20
N GLY A 9 5.15 11.59 -7.37
CA GLY A 9 4.53 11.25 -8.66
C GLY A 9 4.22 9.76 -8.83
N VAL A 10 4.99 8.87 -8.20
CA VAL A 10 4.71 7.42 -8.22
C VAL A 10 3.40 7.13 -7.49
N SER A 11 3.24 7.64 -6.27
CA SER A 11 1.98 7.51 -5.51
C SER A 11 0.78 8.16 -6.22
N ALA A 12 1.00 9.26 -6.94
CA ALA A 12 -0.04 9.96 -7.69
C ALA A 12 -0.27 9.41 -9.11
N SER A 13 0.27 8.23 -9.43
CA SER A 13 0.12 7.61 -10.75
C SER A 13 -0.19 6.11 -10.62
N PHE A 14 0.57 5.26 -11.32
CA PHE A 14 0.28 3.82 -11.46
C PHE A 14 0.26 3.07 -10.13
N ALA A 15 0.87 3.60 -9.07
CA ALA A 15 0.89 2.93 -7.77
C ALA A 15 -0.51 2.76 -7.16
N PHE A 16 -1.44 3.68 -7.44
CA PHE A 16 -2.83 3.65 -6.94
C PHE A 16 -3.86 3.29 -8.03
N LEU A 17 -3.42 2.83 -9.20
CA LEU A 17 -4.30 2.42 -10.31
C LEU A 17 -4.43 0.90 -10.45
N GLY A 18 -3.86 0.13 -9.52
CA GLY A 18 -4.02 -1.33 -9.52
C GLY A 18 -5.44 -1.74 -9.13
N ASP A 19 -5.94 -2.83 -9.69
CA ASP A 19 -7.20 -3.44 -9.26
C ASP A 19 -7.19 -3.86 -7.78
N LEU A 20 -5.99 -4.10 -7.25
CA LEU A 20 -5.71 -4.36 -5.83
C LEU A 20 -4.48 -3.56 -5.39
N ILE A 21 -4.65 -2.73 -4.38
CA ILE A 21 -3.63 -1.94 -3.72
C ILE A 21 -3.18 -2.68 -2.47
N ILE A 22 -2.10 -3.43 -2.62
CA ILE A 22 -1.46 -4.19 -1.54
C ILE A 22 -0.29 -3.38 -0.99
N ALA A 23 -0.09 -3.36 0.32
CA ALA A 23 1.11 -2.77 0.94
C ALA A 23 1.80 -3.72 1.92
N GLU A 24 3.01 -3.37 2.33
CA GLU A 24 3.75 -4.05 3.39
C GLU A 24 3.52 -3.39 4.76
N PRO A 25 3.65 -4.14 5.87
CA PRO A 25 3.47 -3.59 7.22
C PRO A 25 4.38 -2.39 7.47
N GLY A 26 3.82 -1.32 8.02
CA GLY A 26 4.55 -0.09 8.36
C GLY A 26 5.07 0.73 7.17
N ALA A 27 4.73 0.38 5.92
CA ALA A 27 5.22 1.11 4.76
C ALA A 27 4.70 2.55 4.73
N MET A 28 5.59 3.51 4.45
CA MET A 28 5.23 4.93 4.38
C MET A 28 4.85 5.32 2.96
N ILE A 29 3.62 5.76 2.76
CA ILE A 29 3.00 5.97 1.45
C ILE A 29 2.21 7.30 1.46
N GLY A 30 2.38 8.11 0.41
CA GLY A 30 1.54 9.29 0.22
C GLY A 30 2.07 10.26 -0.80
N PHE A 31 1.32 11.31 -1.14
CA PHE A 31 1.79 12.23 -2.19
C PHE A 31 2.96 13.11 -1.73
N ALA A 32 2.76 13.91 -0.69
CA ALA A 32 3.81 14.75 -0.09
C ALA A 32 4.38 14.06 1.15
N GLY A 33 5.68 14.23 1.40
CA GLY A 33 6.31 13.69 2.60
C GLY A 33 5.78 14.36 3.89
N PRO A 34 5.75 13.65 5.03
CA PRO A 34 5.14 14.13 6.26
C PRO A 34 5.79 15.43 6.78
N ARG A 35 7.09 15.60 6.56
CA ARG A 35 7.82 16.84 6.89
C ARG A 35 7.27 18.05 6.14
N VAL A 36 7.00 17.92 4.84
CA VAL A 36 6.49 19.01 4.02
C VAL A 36 5.08 19.37 4.47
N ILE A 37 4.22 18.35 4.68
CA ILE A 37 2.85 18.55 5.14
C ILE A 37 2.83 19.28 6.50
N LYS A 38 3.60 18.80 7.47
CA LYS A 38 3.72 19.41 8.81
C LYS A 38 4.14 20.88 8.75
N GLN A 39 5.11 21.20 7.88
CA GLN A 39 5.55 22.59 7.68
C GLN A 39 4.48 23.47 7.04
N THR A 40 3.66 22.92 6.14
CA THR A 40 2.59 23.66 5.46
C THR A 40 1.39 23.91 6.37
N ILE A 41 0.96 22.92 7.16
CA ILE A 41 -0.23 23.04 8.01
C ILE A 41 0.07 23.65 9.39
N GLY A 42 1.33 23.63 9.83
CA GLY A 42 1.74 24.20 11.13
C GLY A 42 1.24 23.42 12.36
N ALA A 43 0.80 22.18 12.19
CA ALA A 43 0.24 21.31 13.23
C ALA A 43 0.88 19.92 13.16
N ASP A 44 0.82 19.18 14.27
CA ASP A 44 1.25 17.78 14.31
C ASP A 44 0.33 16.90 13.46
N LEU A 45 0.92 15.86 12.87
CA LEU A 45 0.20 14.87 12.09
C LEU A 45 -0.34 13.77 13.01
N PRO A 46 -1.49 13.16 12.68
CA PRO A 46 -2.01 12.00 13.42
C PRO A 46 -0.96 10.90 13.59
N GLU A 47 -1.10 10.11 14.65
CA GLU A 47 -0.27 8.92 14.82
C GLU A 47 -0.47 7.96 13.65
N GLY A 48 0.62 7.38 13.16
CA GLY A 48 0.58 6.48 12.01
C GLY A 48 0.25 7.16 10.68
N PHE A 49 0.15 8.49 10.61
CA PHE A 49 -0.14 9.18 9.35
C PHE A 49 0.78 8.69 8.22
N GLN A 50 0.20 8.35 7.07
CA GLN A 50 0.87 7.78 5.88
C GLN A 50 1.43 6.36 6.03
N THR A 51 1.25 5.68 7.15
CA THR A 51 1.55 4.25 7.24
C THR A 51 0.55 3.42 6.45
N ALA A 52 0.95 2.22 6.05
CA ALA A 52 0.07 1.27 5.40
C ALA A 52 -1.19 0.97 6.24
N GLU A 53 -1.05 0.87 7.55
CA GLU A 53 -2.13 0.64 8.52
C GLU A 53 -3.13 1.80 8.51
N PHE A 54 -2.63 3.03 8.61
CA PHE A 54 -3.48 4.22 8.54
C PHE A 54 -4.23 4.29 7.21
N LEU A 55 -3.57 4.01 6.09
CA LEU A 55 -4.19 4.06 4.77
C LEU A 55 -5.19 2.92 4.54
N LEU A 56 -4.97 1.74 5.12
CA LEU A 56 -5.94 0.64 5.13
C LEU A 56 -7.20 1.04 5.89
N GLU A 57 -7.07 1.65 7.07
CA GLU A 57 -8.20 2.16 7.85
C GLU A 57 -9.03 3.23 7.11
N HIS A 58 -8.38 3.98 6.22
CA HIS A 58 -9.03 5.02 5.41
C HIS A 58 -9.49 4.52 4.02
N GLY A 59 -9.40 3.21 3.74
CA GLY A 59 -9.88 2.59 2.50
C GLY A 59 -9.04 2.89 1.26
N LEU A 60 -7.78 3.30 1.44
CA LEU A 60 -6.83 3.58 0.35
C LEU A 60 -5.94 2.37 0.01
N ILE A 61 -5.89 1.38 0.89
CA ILE A 61 -5.16 0.11 0.70
C ILE A 61 -6.17 -1.02 0.93
N ASP A 62 -6.12 -2.06 0.11
CA ASP A 62 -7.02 -3.21 0.20
C ASP A 62 -6.54 -4.24 1.22
N MET A 63 -5.22 -4.42 1.34
CA MET A 63 -4.63 -5.36 2.29
C MET A 63 -3.16 -5.06 2.59
N ILE A 64 -2.75 -5.44 3.80
CA ILE A 64 -1.36 -5.40 4.25
C ILE A 64 -0.85 -6.84 4.35
N VAL A 65 0.27 -7.12 3.68
CA VAL A 65 0.81 -8.49 3.57
C VAL A 65 2.28 -8.47 3.92
N HIS A 66 2.67 -9.31 4.89
CA HIS A 66 4.07 -9.47 5.26
C HIS A 66 4.87 -10.07 4.10
N ARG A 67 6.12 -9.59 3.89
CA ARG A 67 7.02 -10.03 2.81
C ARG A 67 7.11 -11.54 2.60
N LYS A 68 7.09 -12.33 3.69
CA LYS A 68 7.18 -13.79 3.68
C LYS A 68 5.95 -14.46 3.05
N ASP A 69 4.79 -13.82 3.14
CA ASP A 69 3.50 -14.33 2.68
C ASP A 69 3.09 -13.73 1.31
N LEU A 70 3.80 -12.71 0.83
CA LEU A 70 3.51 -12.01 -0.44
C LEU A 70 3.47 -12.96 -1.64
N LYS A 71 4.44 -13.87 -1.78
CA LYS A 71 4.50 -14.79 -2.94
C LYS A 71 3.22 -15.64 -3.03
N LYS A 72 2.80 -16.21 -1.90
CA LYS A 72 1.58 -17.03 -1.83
C LYS A 72 0.35 -16.17 -2.13
N THR A 73 0.23 -15.02 -1.47
CA THR A 73 -0.91 -14.12 -1.62
C THR A 73 -1.08 -13.65 -3.07
N LEU A 74 -0.01 -13.19 -3.70
CA LEU A 74 -0.04 -12.75 -5.11
C LEU A 74 -0.40 -13.90 -6.06
N SER A 75 0.14 -15.11 -5.82
CA SER A 75 -0.20 -16.29 -6.61
C SER A 75 -1.69 -16.62 -6.52
N ASP A 76 -2.25 -16.60 -5.30
CA ASP A 76 -3.67 -16.89 -5.05
C ASP A 76 -4.58 -15.83 -5.70
N LEU A 77 -4.25 -14.55 -5.57
CA LEU A 77 -4.99 -13.45 -6.18
C LEU A 77 -5.02 -13.54 -7.71
N ILE A 78 -3.86 -13.75 -8.34
CA ILE A 78 -3.75 -13.88 -9.79
C ILE A 78 -4.53 -15.12 -10.28
N ALA A 79 -4.45 -16.24 -9.56
CA ALA A 79 -5.20 -17.44 -9.90
C ALA A 79 -6.71 -17.19 -9.88
N MET A 80 -7.22 -16.48 -8.86
CA MET A 80 -8.63 -16.09 -8.76
C MET A 80 -9.06 -15.16 -9.90
N MET A 81 -8.26 -14.15 -10.22
CA MET A 81 -8.58 -13.16 -11.28
C MET A 81 -8.51 -13.75 -12.70
N THR A 82 -7.69 -14.78 -12.91
CA THR A 82 -7.49 -15.39 -14.24
C THR A 82 -8.30 -16.68 -14.45
N HIS A 83 -9.14 -17.06 -13.48
CA HIS A 83 -9.88 -18.33 -13.48
C HIS A 83 -9.01 -19.57 -13.72
N LYS A 84 -7.71 -19.49 -13.41
CA LYS A 84 -6.80 -20.64 -13.45
C LYS A 84 -6.87 -21.32 -12.11
N THR A 85 -7.22 -22.60 -12.08
CA THR A 85 -7.12 -23.43 -10.88
C THR A 85 -5.70 -23.32 -10.36
N SER A 86 -5.51 -22.77 -9.15
CA SER A 86 -4.20 -22.71 -8.51
C SER A 86 -3.68 -24.15 -8.43
N LYS A 87 -2.65 -24.47 -9.21
CA LYS A 87 -1.95 -25.74 -9.07
C LYS A 87 -1.27 -25.67 -7.70
N ILE A 88 -1.90 -26.33 -6.73
CA ILE A 88 -1.32 -26.62 -5.43
C ILE A 88 -0.02 -27.38 -5.74
N PHE A 89 1.10 -26.68 -5.61
CA PHE A 89 2.43 -27.31 -5.58
C PHE A 89 2.59 -28.02 -4.23
#